data_AF-A0A238YIV2-F1
#
_entry.id   AF-A0A238YIV2-F1
#
_cell.length_a   1.000
_cell.length_b   1.000
_cell.length_c   1.000
_cell.angle_alpha   90.00
_cell.angle_beta   90.00
_cell.angle_gamma   90.00
#
_symmetry.space_group_name_H-M   'P 1'
#
loop_
_entity.id
_entity.type
_entity.pdbx_description
1 polymer ?
#
loop_
_entity_poly.entity_id
_entity_poly.type
_entity_poly.pdbx_seq_one_letter_code
_entity_poly.pdbx_strand_id
1 'polypeptide(L)'
;MIYQVIYANWIDGIRDTGGVSDCPRDVSNAFKAAKNFCMAEARKRGVEPNPVVNWAADVMAAFMVSCVKNDESNIWEIMMPGDDICEVFRVEAERNTGMIHEVLMKGAKAHPRLLRTGLIALCSQLRVAPTGSGKGVGNIRRLF
;
A
#
# COMPACT_ATOMS: atom_id res chain seq x y z
N MET A 1 0.09 4.72 -22.40
CA MET A 1 1.10 5.67 -21.88
C MET A 1 0.60 6.58 -20.75
N ILE A 2 -0.68 6.55 -20.36
CA ILE A 2 -1.18 7.34 -19.20
C ILE A 2 -1.02 6.57 -17.87
N TYR A 3 -1.00 5.24 -17.95
CA TYR A 3 -1.05 4.37 -16.79
C TYR A 3 0.31 4.17 -16.07
N GLN A 4 1.44 4.26 -16.77
CA GLN A 4 2.78 4.21 -16.12
C GLN A 4 3.07 5.44 -15.25
N VAL A 5 2.42 6.57 -15.51
CA VAL A 5 2.67 7.84 -14.81
C VAL A 5 2.13 7.82 -13.37
N ILE A 6 1.05 7.08 -13.11
CA ILE A 6 0.45 6.99 -11.75
C ILE A 6 1.26 6.06 -10.85
N TYR A 7 1.88 5.00 -11.42
CA TYR A 7 2.64 4.00 -10.66
C TYR A 7 4.06 4.49 -10.29
N ALA A 8 4.71 5.28 -11.15
CA ALA A 8 6.03 5.84 -10.87
C ALA A 8 5.98 6.97 -9.83
N ASN A 9 4.94 7.81 -9.85
CA ASN A 9 4.87 9.02 -9.01
C ASN A 9 4.88 8.77 -7.50
N TRP A 10 4.32 7.66 -7.02
CA TRP A 10 4.27 7.39 -5.58
C TRP A 10 5.54 6.70 -5.07
N ILE A 11 6.17 5.83 -5.86
CA ILE A 11 7.43 5.17 -5.51
C ILE A 11 8.53 6.23 -5.42
N ASP A 12 8.65 7.06 -6.46
CA ASP A 12 9.63 8.15 -6.50
C ASP A 12 9.32 9.18 -5.41
N GLY A 13 8.04 9.56 -5.25
CA GLY A 13 7.61 10.49 -4.20
C GLY A 13 7.87 10.01 -2.76
N ILE A 14 7.89 8.70 -2.51
CA ILE A 14 8.31 8.15 -1.21
C ILE A 14 9.84 8.11 -1.11
N ARG A 15 10.54 7.67 -2.14
CA ARG A 15 12.03 7.60 -2.17
C ARG A 15 12.66 8.98 -1.97
N ASP A 16 12.07 10.03 -2.54
CA ASP A 16 12.55 11.41 -2.46
C ASP A 16 12.42 12.03 -1.05
N THR A 17 11.73 11.37 -0.12
CA THR A 17 11.61 11.85 1.28
C THR A 17 12.85 11.62 2.15
N GLY A 18 13.89 10.99 1.60
CA GLY A 18 15.14 10.67 2.28
C GLY A 18 15.65 9.24 2.08
N GLY A 19 15.04 8.47 1.18
CA GLY A 19 15.25 7.02 1.05
C GLY A 19 14.58 6.25 2.18
N VAL A 20 14.09 5.04 1.90
CA VAL A 20 13.54 4.19 2.97
C VAL A 20 14.71 3.52 3.69
N SER A 21 15.39 4.30 4.53
CA SER A 21 16.41 3.82 5.47
C SER A 21 15.73 3.29 6.75
N ASP A 22 16.47 2.62 7.64
CA ASP A 22 15.97 2.25 8.98
C ASP A 22 15.98 3.43 9.98
N CYS A 23 16.37 4.63 9.54
CA CYS A 23 16.33 5.83 10.37
C CYS A 23 14.87 6.21 10.70
N PRO A 24 14.50 6.36 11.98
CA PRO A 24 13.12 6.69 12.37
C PRO A 24 12.57 7.97 11.71
N ARG A 25 13.44 8.96 11.46
CA ARG A 25 13.06 10.23 10.82
C ARG A 25 12.66 10.01 9.35
N ASP A 26 13.44 9.24 8.62
CA ASP A 26 13.23 8.98 7.20
C ASP A 26 11.98 8.12 7.01
N VAL A 27 11.82 7.09 7.84
CA VAL A 27 10.60 6.26 7.89
C VAL A 27 9.35 7.09 8.19
N SER A 28 9.44 8.05 9.12
CA SER A 28 8.32 8.96 9.42
C SER A 28 7.96 9.87 8.25
N ASN A 29 8.96 10.39 7.53
CA ASN A 29 8.74 11.23 6.35
C ASN A 29 8.14 10.43 5.19
N ALA A 30 8.70 9.25 4.91
CA ALA A 30 8.21 8.30 3.90
C ALA A 30 6.75 7.92 4.17
N PHE A 31 6.41 7.60 5.42
CA PHE A 31 5.04 7.30 5.82
C PHE A 31 4.08 8.48 5.62
N LYS A 32 4.49 9.70 6.00
CA LYS A 32 3.67 10.90 5.78
C LYS A 32 3.43 11.17 4.29
N ALA A 33 4.44 11.01 3.45
CA ALA A 33 4.29 11.17 2.00
C ALA A 33 3.34 10.11 1.42
N ALA A 34 3.52 8.84 1.80
CA ALA A 34 2.63 7.76 1.40
C ALA A 34 1.17 8.01 1.82
N LYS A 35 0.94 8.42 3.08
CA LYS A 35 -0.40 8.76 3.59
C LYS A 35 -0.99 9.96 2.85
N ASN A 36 -0.20 11.00 2.60
CA ASN A 36 -0.64 12.17 1.83
C ASN A 36 -1.06 11.78 0.42
N PHE A 37 -0.35 10.85 -0.22
CA PHE A 37 -0.74 10.28 -1.51
C PHE A 37 -2.09 9.57 -1.42
N CYS A 38 -2.27 8.64 -0.46
CA CYS A 38 -3.55 7.95 -0.24
C CYS A 38 -4.71 8.94 -0.05
N MET A 39 -4.53 9.97 0.78
CA MET A 39 -5.56 10.96 1.09
C MET A 39 -5.80 11.95 -0.05
N ALA A 40 -4.79 12.26 -0.86
CA ALA A 40 -4.98 13.07 -2.07
C ALA A 40 -5.82 12.30 -3.10
N GLU A 41 -5.56 10.99 -3.28
CA GLU A 41 -6.34 10.12 -4.14
C GLU A 41 -7.79 9.95 -3.66
N ALA A 42 -8.02 9.85 -2.34
CA ALA A 42 -9.36 9.86 -1.76
C ALA A 42 -10.11 11.17 -2.06
N ARG A 43 -9.45 12.33 -1.85
CA ARG A 43 -10.04 13.66 -2.06
C ARG A 43 -10.42 13.92 -3.51
N LYS A 44 -9.62 13.49 -4.48
CA LYS A 44 -9.95 13.56 -5.92
C LYS A 44 -11.27 12.87 -6.26
N ARG A 45 -11.77 11.98 -5.40
CA ARG A 45 -12.97 11.17 -5.59
C ARG A 45 -14.16 11.63 -4.75
N GLY A 46 -14.03 12.75 -4.04
CA GLY A 46 -15.06 13.24 -3.12
C GLY A 46 -15.25 12.34 -1.90
N VAL A 47 -14.27 11.49 -1.57
CA VAL A 47 -14.27 10.74 -0.32
C VAL A 47 -13.83 11.68 0.79
N GLU A 48 -14.79 12.04 1.65
CA GLU A 48 -14.50 12.86 2.83
C GLU A 48 -13.65 12.07 3.84
N PRO A 49 -12.65 12.72 4.47
CA PRO A 49 -11.89 12.12 5.54
C PRO A 49 -12.81 11.68 6.68
N ASN A 50 -12.75 10.40 7.02
CA ASN A 50 -13.42 9.85 8.19
C ASN A 50 -12.48 8.87 8.91
N PRO A 51 -12.79 8.44 10.15
CA PRO A 51 -11.90 7.57 10.90
C PRO A 51 -11.51 6.28 10.17
N VAL A 52 -12.42 5.67 9.41
CA VAL A 52 -12.17 4.44 8.65
C VAL A 52 -11.22 4.70 7.48
N VAL A 53 -11.44 5.79 6.74
CA VAL A 53 -10.58 6.20 5.61
C VAL A 53 -9.19 6.59 6.09
N ASN A 54 -9.09 7.36 7.18
CA ASN A 54 -7.81 7.74 7.78
C ASN A 54 -7.02 6.52 8.24
N TRP A 55 -7.68 5.59 8.92
CA TRP A 55 -7.04 4.35 9.38
C TRP A 55 -6.62 3.46 8.21
N ALA A 56 -7.46 3.29 7.19
CA ALA A 56 -7.08 2.54 5.99
C ALA A 56 -5.91 3.21 5.25
N ALA A 57 -5.83 4.55 5.26
CA ALA A 57 -4.74 5.29 4.67
C ALA A 57 -3.44 5.09 5.45
N ASP A 58 -3.50 4.96 6.78
CA ASP A 58 -2.34 4.61 7.60
C ASP A 58 -1.82 3.22 7.24
N VAL A 59 -2.70 2.21 7.17
CA VAL A 59 -2.30 0.83 6.84
C VAL A 59 -1.75 0.75 5.41
N MET A 60 -2.41 1.40 4.44
CA MET A 60 -1.93 1.46 3.05
C MET A 60 -0.59 2.18 2.94
N ALA A 61 -0.40 3.30 3.64
CA ALA A 61 0.85 4.05 3.66
C ALA A 61 2.01 3.21 4.21
N ALA A 62 1.79 2.45 5.28
CA ALA A 62 2.79 1.54 5.82
C ALA A 62 3.17 0.47 4.80
N PHE A 63 2.19 -0.10 4.09
CA PHE A 63 2.44 -1.10 3.06
C PHE A 63 3.17 -0.53 1.84
N MET A 64 2.83 0.69 1.42
CA MET A 64 3.54 1.40 0.35
C MET A 64 5.00 1.65 0.71
N VAL A 65 5.29 2.13 1.93
CA VAL A 65 6.68 2.30 2.41
C VAL A 65 7.41 0.96 2.42
N SER A 66 6.73 -0.11 2.85
CA SER A 66 7.29 -1.46 2.81
C SER A 66 7.61 -1.93 1.39
N CYS A 67 6.72 -1.70 0.42
CA CYS A 67 6.96 -2.02 -0.99
C CYS A 67 8.15 -1.25 -1.59
N VAL A 68 8.38 -0.02 -1.13
CA VAL A 68 9.53 0.77 -1.58
C VAL A 68 10.83 0.27 -0.95
N LYS A 69 10.76 -0.26 0.28
CA LYS A 69 11.90 -0.84 1.01
C LYS A 69 12.27 -2.23 0.49
N ASN A 70 11.26 -3.06 0.23
CA ASN A 70 11.37 -4.45 -0.12
C ASN A 70 10.92 -4.63 -1.58
N ASP A 71 11.86 -4.78 -2.50
CA ASP A 71 11.59 -4.95 -3.94
C ASP A 71 10.75 -6.21 -4.26
N GLU A 72 10.57 -7.12 -3.30
CA GLU A 72 9.70 -8.31 -3.42
C GLU A 72 8.21 -8.01 -3.22
N SER A 73 7.87 -6.88 -2.59
CA SER A 73 6.51 -6.58 -2.16
C SER A 73 5.75 -5.76 -3.18
N ASN A 74 4.47 -6.09 -3.37
CA ASN A 74 3.66 -5.51 -4.42
C ASN A 74 2.34 -4.93 -3.90
N ILE A 75 2.12 -3.62 -4.12
CA ILE A 75 0.89 -2.90 -3.75
C ILE A 75 -0.40 -3.54 -4.28
N TRP A 76 -0.30 -4.38 -5.33
CA TRP A 76 -1.45 -5.11 -5.88
C TRP A 76 -1.91 -6.29 -5.01
N GLU A 77 -1.07 -6.81 -4.11
CA GLU A 77 -1.43 -7.93 -3.23
C GLU A 77 -2.60 -7.59 -2.31
N ILE A 78 -2.67 -6.33 -1.84
CA ILE A 78 -3.79 -5.84 -1.02
C ILE A 78 -5.04 -5.48 -1.85
N MET A 79 -4.93 -5.53 -3.19
CA MET A 79 -6.02 -5.22 -4.13
C MET A 79 -6.63 -6.47 -4.76
N MET A 80 -5.97 -7.62 -4.65
CA MET A 80 -6.46 -8.90 -5.17
C MET A 80 -7.72 -9.34 -4.40
N PRO A 81 -8.79 -9.76 -5.09
CA PRO A 81 -9.98 -10.26 -4.41
C PRO A 81 -9.68 -11.59 -3.71
N GLY A 82 -9.60 -11.56 -2.38
CA GLY A 82 -9.46 -12.71 -1.50
C GLY A 82 -9.68 -12.33 -0.04
N ASP A 83 -9.78 -13.32 0.84
CA ASP A 83 -9.91 -13.12 2.30
C ASP A 83 -8.54 -12.95 3.00
N ASP A 84 -7.43 -13.17 2.29
CA ASP A 84 -6.06 -13.13 2.83
C ASP A 84 -5.44 -11.73 2.96
N ILE A 85 -6.23 -10.66 2.85
CA ILE A 85 -5.68 -9.30 2.97
C ILE A 85 -5.00 -9.04 4.32
N CYS A 86 -5.54 -9.62 5.39
CA CYS A 86 -4.94 -9.54 6.72
C CYS A 86 -3.62 -10.33 6.79
N GLU A 87 -3.52 -11.44 6.05
CA GLU A 87 -2.32 -12.26 5.98
C GLU A 87 -1.20 -11.55 5.20
N VAL A 88 -1.53 -10.86 4.11
CA VAL A 88 -0.60 -9.98 3.39
C VAL A 88 0.02 -8.94 4.33
N PHE A 89 -0.81 -8.28 5.16
CA PHE A 89 -0.28 -7.33 6.15
C PHE A 89 0.53 -8.01 7.26
N ARG A 90 0.21 -9.25 7.65
CA ARG A 90 0.98 -10.00 8.65
C ARG A 90 2.37 -10.33 8.14
N VAL A 91 2.46 -10.92 6.94
CA VAL A 91 3.74 -11.27 6.29
C VAL A 91 4.60 -10.03 6.11
N GLU A 92 3.99 -8.92 5.68
CA GLU A 92 4.73 -7.69 5.47
C GLU A 92 5.15 -7.01 6.77
N ALA A 93 4.36 -7.14 7.84
CA ALA A 93 4.76 -6.68 9.16
C ALA A 93 6.03 -7.40 9.65
N GLU A 94 6.16 -8.70 9.39
CA GLU A 94 7.32 -9.51 9.79
C GLU A 94 8.61 -9.12 9.06
N ARG A 95 8.49 -8.49 7.88
CA ARG A 95 9.62 -7.95 7.10
C ARG A 95 10.05 -6.54 7.55
N ASN A 96 9.34 -5.94 8.49
CA ASN A 96 9.58 -4.58 8.95
C ASN A 96 9.75 -4.53 10.47
N THR A 97 10.26 -3.38 10.94
CA THR A 97 10.42 -3.08 12.37
C THR A 97 9.84 -1.70 12.68
N GLY A 98 9.76 -1.37 13.97
CA GLY A 98 9.31 -0.07 14.45
C GLY A 98 7.91 0.31 13.97
N MET A 99 7.74 1.58 13.58
CA MET A 99 6.43 2.15 13.24
C MET A 99 5.73 1.41 12.08
N ILE A 100 6.46 0.98 11.05
CA ILE A 100 5.87 0.27 9.90
C ILE A 100 5.32 -1.09 10.35
N HIS A 101 6.09 -1.83 11.14
CA HIS A 101 5.63 -3.09 11.74
C HIS A 101 4.34 -2.88 12.55
N GLU A 102 4.32 -1.90 13.46
CA GLU A 102 3.16 -1.66 14.32
C GLU A 102 1.89 -1.33 13.54
N VAL A 103 2.00 -0.53 12.48
CA VAL A 103 0.86 -0.14 11.64
C VAL A 103 0.37 -1.33 10.79
N LEU A 104 1.28 -2.10 10.21
CA LEU A 104 0.93 -3.31 9.45
C LEU A 104 0.27 -4.37 10.34
N MET A 105 0.76 -4.57 11.56
CA MET A 105 0.13 -5.48 12.53
C MET A 105 -1.29 -5.05 12.94
N LYS A 106 -1.60 -3.75 12.92
CA LYS A 106 -2.98 -3.26 13.10
C LYS A 106 -3.86 -3.64 11.91
N GLY A 107 -3.33 -3.57 10.69
CA GLY A 107 -3.99 -4.08 9.49
C GLY A 107 -4.25 -5.58 9.55
N ALA A 108 -3.24 -6.36 9.96
CA ALA A 108 -3.32 -7.81 10.09
C ALA A 108 -4.37 -8.30 11.11
N LYS A 109 -4.63 -7.52 12.17
CA LYS A 109 -5.61 -7.82 13.22
C LYS A 109 -7.01 -7.27 12.93
N ALA A 110 -7.20 -6.57 11.81
CA ALA A 110 -8.46 -5.93 11.49
C ALA A 110 -9.50 -6.93 10.96
N HIS A 111 -10.77 -6.56 11.05
CA HIS A 111 -11.82 -7.30 10.36
C HIS A 111 -11.66 -7.10 8.84
N PRO A 112 -11.50 -8.16 8.01
CA PRO A 112 -11.15 -8.03 6.59
C PRO A 112 -12.10 -7.12 5.81
N ARG A 113 -13.41 -7.17 6.10
CA ARG A 113 -14.43 -6.31 5.46
C ARG A 113 -14.22 -4.80 5.72
N LEU A 114 -13.77 -4.41 6.92
CA LEU A 114 -13.56 -3.00 7.26
C LEU A 114 -12.34 -2.45 6.51
N LEU A 115 -11.25 -3.21 6.51
CA LEU A 115 -10.02 -2.87 5.80
C LEU A 115 -10.26 -2.75 4.31
N ARG A 116 -10.97 -3.72 3.73
CA ARG A 116 -11.33 -3.73 2.32
C ARG A 116 -12.19 -2.54 1.91
N THR A 117 -13.17 -2.17 2.74
CA THR A 117 -14.02 -0.99 2.47
C THR A 117 -13.18 0.28 2.41
N GLY A 118 -12.28 0.47 3.38
CA GLY A 118 -11.38 1.63 3.39
C GLY A 118 -10.41 1.63 2.22
N LEU A 119 -9.80 0.49 1.90
CA LEU A 119 -8.87 0.36 0.77
C LEU A 119 -9.56 0.57 -0.58
N ILE A 120 -10.79 0.10 -0.77
CA ILE A 120 -11.56 0.39 -2.00
C ILE A 120 -11.77 1.89 -2.17
N ALA A 121 -12.09 2.61 -1.08
CA ALA A 121 -12.24 4.06 -1.13
C ALA A 121 -10.93 4.75 -1.55
N LEU A 122 -9.78 4.24 -1.08
CA LEU A 122 -8.43 4.77 -1.38
C LEU A 122 -7.90 4.35 -2.77
N CYS A 123 -8.26 3.18 -3.28
CA CYS A 123 -7.62 2.56 -4.45
C CYS A 123 -8.48 2.44 -5.72
N SER A 124 -9.74 2.87 -5.72
CA SER A 124 -10.69 2.76 -6.86
C SER A 124 -10.24 3.32 -8.23
N GLN A 125 -9.16 4.11 -8.31
CA GLN A 125 -8.53 4.53 -9.58
C GLN A 125 -7.06 4.12 -9.77
N LEU A 126 -6.53 3.19 -8.97
CA LEU A 126 -5.33 2.42 -9.36
C LEU A 126 -5.70 1.49 -10.52
N ARG A 127 -6.17 2.04 -11.64
CA ARG A 127 -6.29 1.35 -12.93
C ARG A 127 -4.98 1.60 -13.66
N VAL A 128 -4.12 0.58 -13.76
CA VAL A 128 -2.94 0.57 -14.64
C VAL A 128 -2.79 -0.85 -15.17
N ALA A 129 -2.56 -0.99 -16.47
CA ALA A 129 -2.71 -2.24 -17.23
C ALA A 129 -1.95 -3.44 -16.61
N PRO A 130 -2.52 -4.66 -16.63
CA PRO A 130 -1.88 -5.88 -16.13
C PRO A 130 -0.74 -6.39 -17.04
N THR A 131 -0.09 -5.54 -17.83
CA THR A 131 0.92 -5.98 -18.80
C THR A 131 2.18 -5.12 -18.75
N GLY A 132 3.24 -5.70 -18.20
CA GLY A 132 4.60 -5.50 -18.70
C GLY A 132 5.64 -5.07 -17.68
N SER A 133 6.66 -5.93 -17.52
CA SER A 133 8.03 -5.66 -17.03
C SER A 133 8.29 -5.42 -15.54
N GLY A 134 7.56 -6.09 -14.64
CA GLY A 134 8.11 -6.50 -13.33
C GLY A 134 8.42 -7.98 -13.39
N LYS A 135 9.67 -8.38 -13.14
CA LYS A 135 10.13 -9.77 -13.26
C LYS A 135 9.21 -10.73 -12.48
N GLY A 136 8.64 -11.72 -13.17
CA GLY A 136 8.26 -12.98 -12.53
C GLY A 136 6.84 -13.15 -12.00
N VAL A 137 5.81 -12.49 -12.55
CA VAL A 137 4.42 -13.01 -12.37
C VAL A 137 4.22 -14.21 -13.31
N GLY A 138 4.91 -15.30 -13.02
CA GLY A 138 4.69 -16.60 -13.62
C GLY A 138 3.41 -17.20 -13.04
N ASN A 139 2.36 -17.26 -13.86
CA ASN A 139 1.30 -18.26 -13.81
C ASN A 139 0.92 -18.80 -12.42
N ILE A 140 0.04 -18.10 -11.69
CA ILE A 140 -0.94 -18.84 -10.89
C ILE A 140 -2.03 -19.29 -11.85
N ARG A 141 -1.77 -20.43 -12.49
CA ARG A 141 -2.81 -21.24 -13.09
C ARG A 141 -3.80 -21.55 -11.97
N ARG A 142 -5.07 -21.17 -12.18
CA ARG A 142 -6.21 -21.80 -11.50
C ARG A 142 -6.01 -23.32 -11.59
N LEU A 143 -5.85 -23.96 -10.45
CA LEU A 143 -6.19 -25.36 -10.28
C LEU A 143 -7.32 -25.39 -9.25
N PHE A 144 -8.36 -26.07 -9.68
CA PHE A 144 -9.68 -26.32 -9.12
C PHE A 144 -9.82 -26.26 -7.60
#